data_AF-A0A2M7UJX7-F1
#
_entry.id   AF-A0A2M7UJX7-F1
#
_cell.length_a   1.000
_cell.length_b   1.000
_cell.length_c   1.000
_cell.angle_alpha   90.00
_cell.angle_beta   90.00
_cell.angle_gamma   90.00
#
_symmetry.space_group_name_H-M   'P 1'
#
loop_
_entity.id
_entity.type
_entity.pdbx_description
1 polymer ?
#
loop_
_entity_poly.entity_id
_entity_poly.type
_entity_poly.pdbx_seq_one_letter_code
_entity_poly.pdbx_strand_id
1 'polypeptide(L)'
;EISQYPVVINEIAWMRTASKYSSDEWIELYNKTNRDIDLSGWTLRAIDGSPSIPLATTVPAHGFYLLEKTDDNTVFDDIAASQIYKGDLLNNGGEILELRNASGWLIDATPSSNSWVAGEKISPNNYRTMERVNPYRDGANPDNWATNNGVIIKGLAADGTTPIYGTPKAQNSQYDPTLAISTIISDKTVIASDTIWSLSRSPYILESNAGAYPRLEVGVTLIIEPGVAVKPISYPSPHPNSLLKKLIIKGTLL
;
A
#
# COMPACT_ATOMS: atom_id res chain seq x y z
N GLU A 1 -3.68 17.18 3.74
CA GLU A 1 -3.76 15.76 4.10
C GLU A 1 -2.50 15.39 4.86
N ILE A 2 -2.62 14.84 6.07
CA ILE A 2 -1.50 14.19 6.78
C ILE A 2 -1.87 12.72 6.81
N SER A 3 -1.47 11.97 5.78
CA SER A 3 -1.57 10.52 5.82
C SER A 3 -0.46 9.99 6.73
N GLN A 4 -0.82 9.22 7.75
CA GLN A 4 0.15 8.58 8.66
C GLN A 4 1.05 7.58 7.93
N TYR A 5 0.60 7.08 6.77
CA TYR A 5 1.31 6.12 5.94
C TYR A 5 1.30 6.61 4.49
N PRO A 6 2.04 7.67 4.14
CA PRO A 6 1.83 8.39 2.88
C PRO A 6 2.34 7.61 1.66
N VAL A 7 3.29 6.70 1.85
CA VAL A 7 3.93 5.90 0.81
C VAL A 7 3.82 4.42 1.19
N VAL A 8 3.53 3.57 0.21
CA VAL A 8 3.37 2.12 0.39
C VAL A 8 4.27 1.34 -0.56
N ILE A 9 4.62 0.13 -0.19
CA ILE A 9 5.20 -0.87 -1.09
C ILE A 9 4.07 -1.33 -2.03
N ASN A 10 4.25 -1.12 -3.33
CA ASN A 10 3.20 -1.22 -4.33
C ASN A 10 3.34 -2.45 -5.23
N GLU A 11 4.54 -2.76 -5.70
CA GLU A 11 4.76 -3.88 -6.61
C GLU A 11 6.18 -4.41 -6.45
N ILE A 12 6.37 -5.72 -6.60
CA ILE A 12 7.65 -6.40 -6.38
C ILE A 12 7.86 -7.45 -7.47
N ALA A 13 8.91 -7.28 -8.26
CA ALA A 13 9.37 -8.24 -9.26
C ALA A 13 10.41 -9.20 -8.68
N TRP A 14 10.07 -9.86 -7.57
CA TRP A 14 10.97 -10.80 -6.89
C TRP A 14 11.29 -12.04 -7.74
N MET A 15 10.38 -12.39 -8.66
CA MET A 15 10.59 -13.46 -9.65
C MET A 15 11.43 -13.04 -10.86
N ARG A 16 11.90 -11.78 -10.90
CA ARG A 16 12.59 -11.14 -12.02
C ARG A 16 11.69 -10.88 -13.23
N THR A 17 12.28 -10.38 -14.32
CA THR A 17 11.59 -10.05 -15.58
C THR A 17 11.62 -11.19 -16.61
N ALA A 18 12.72 -11.96 -16.72
CA ALA A 18 12.82 -13.13 -17.59
C ALA A 18 13.88 -14.15 -17.14
N SER A 19 13.90 -15.34 -17.76
CA SER A 19 14.84 -16.43 -17.40
C SER A 19 16.31 -16.08 -17.59
N LYS A 20 16.61 -15.26 -18.60
CA LYS A 20 17.96 -14.82 -18.94
C LYS A 20 18.49 -13.72 -18.01
N TYR A 21 17.61 -13.13 -17.21
CA TYR A 21 17.84 -11.92 -16.43
C TYR A 21 17.72 -12.22 -14.94
N SER A 22 18.70 -12.96 -14.42
CA SER A 22 18.65 -13.47 -13.05
C SER A 22 18.81 -12.41 -11.96
N SER A 23 19.24 -11.21 -12.33
CA SER A 23 19.46 -10.06 -11.45
C SER A 23 18.37 -9.00 -11.55
N ASP A 24 17.45 -9.14 -12.50
CA ASP A 24 16.56 -8.06 -12.91
C ASP A 24 15.31 -8.06 -12.04
N GLU A 25 15.53 -7.73 -10.77
CA GLU A 25 14.55 -7.57 -9.73
C GLU A 25 14.31 -6.08 -9.50
N TRP A 26 13.07 -5.71 -9.21
CA TRP A 26 12.72 -4.34 -8.88
C TRP A 26 11.63 -4.27 -7.83
N ILE A 27 11.59 -3.16 -7.13
CA ILE A 27 10.60 -2.84 -6.11
C ILE A 27 10.01 -1.48 -6.45
N GLU A 28 8.71 -1.34 -6.33
CA GLU A 28 8.04 -0.06 -6.52
C GLU A 28 7.36 0.40 -5.25
N LEU A 29 7.53 1.68 -4.95
CA LEU A 29 6.75 2.38 -3.94
C LEU A 29 5.72 3.30 -4.62
N TYR A 30 4.57 3.49 -3.97
CA TYR A 30 3.53 4.40 -4.44
C TYR A 30 3.19 5.43 -3.37
N ASN A 31 3.19 6.71 -3.76
CA ASN A 31 2.69 7.80 -2.93
C ASN A 31 1.18 7.94 -3.13
N LYS A 32 0.40 7.56 -2.12
CA LYS A 32 -1.06 7.62 -2.21
C LYS A 32 -1.67 8.98 -1.84
N THR A 33 -0.83 9.97 -1.56
CA THR A 33 -1.29 11.30 -1.13
C THR A 33 -1.33 12.30 -2.28
N ASN A 34 -2.08 13.39 -2.06
CA ASN A 34 -2.17 14.53 -2.97
C ASN A 34 -0.97 15.49 -2.90
N ARG A 35 0.15 15.08 -2.30
CA ARG A 35 1.35 15.92 -2.13
C ARG A 35 2.61 15.12 -2.39
N ASP A 36 3.63 15.81 -2.86
CA ASP A 36 4.97 15.27 -2.99
C ASP A 36 5.52 14.87 -1.61
N ILE A 37 6.17 13.71 -1.53
CA ILE A 37 6.78 13.19 -0.30
C ILE A 37 8.28 13.04 -0.49
N ASP A 38 9.05 13.72 0.36
CA ASP A 38 10.50 13.56 0.44
C ASP A 38 10.84 12.26 1.20
N LEU A 39 11.55 11.37 0.51
CA LEU A 39 12.01 10.09 1.05
C LEU A 39 13.42 10.17 1.65
N SER A 40 14.03 11.36 1.69
CA SER A 40 15.37 11.53 2.25
C SER A 40 15.45 11.02 3.69
N GLY A 41 16.37 10.07 3.92
CA GLY A 41 16.57 9.41 5.20
C GLY A 41 15.61 8.25 5.49
N TRP A 42 14.63 7.99 4.62
CA TRP A 42 13.82 6.78 4.70
C TRP A 42 14.66 5.55 4.32
N THR A 43 14.20 4.38 4.72
CA THR A 43 14.87 3.12 4.39
C THR A 43 13.82 2.07 4.02
N LEU A 44 14.03 1.39 2.89
CA LEU A 44 13.35 0.15 2.58
C LEU A 44 14.30 -1.00 2.90
N ARG A 45 13.93 -1.88 3.82
CA ARG A 45 14.84 -2.96 4.26
C ARG A 45 14.12 -4.29 4.43
N ALA A 46 14.82 -5.38 4.20
CA ALA A 46 14.41 -6.69 4.65
C ALA A 46 14.77 -6.92 6.13
N ILE A 47 13.95 -7.72 6.82
CA ILE A 47 14.20 -8.08 8.22
C ILE A 47 15.44 -8.96 8.41
N ASP A 48 15.81 -9.77 7.41
CA ASP A 48 17.01 -10.59 7.44
C ASP A 48 18.32 -9.81 7.22
N GLY A 49 18.19 -8.52 6.87
CA GLY A 49 19.30 -7.58 6.74
C GLY A 49 19.69 -7.22 5.30
N SER A 50 19.14 -7.88 4.27
CA SER A 50 19.42 -7.52 2.87
C SER A 50 18.19 -7.77 1.98
N PRO A 51 17.73 -6.78 1.19
CA PRO A 51 18.38 -5.50 0.96
C PRO A 51 18.13 -4.52 2.11
N SER A 52 19.01 -3.52 2.26
CA SER A 52 18.80 -2.38 3.16
C SER A 52 19.11 -1.10 2.38
N ILE A 53 18.06 -0.51 1.82
CA ILE A 53 18.12 0.52 0.79
C ILE A 53 17.80 1.87 1.43
N PRO A 54 18.79 2.76 1.63
CA PRO A 54 18.50 4.13 1.96
C PRO A 54 17.80 4.76 0.75
N LEU A 55 16.63 5.37 0.98
CA LEU A 55 15.88 6.05 -0.06
C LEU A 55 16.29 7.52 -0.12
N ALA A 56 16.22 8.09 -1.31
CA ALA A 56 16.52 9.48 -1.54
C ALA A 56 15.47 10.13 -2.44
N THR A 57 15.50 11.47 -2.52
CA THR A 57 14.67 12.28 -3.41
C THR A 57 13.18 12.21 -3.10
N THR A 58 12.36 12.77 -3.99
CA THR A 58 10.94 12.98 -3.80
C THR A 58 10.14 12.02 -4.65
N VAL A 59 9.12 11.40 -4.08
CA VAL A 59 8.05 10.75 -4.84
C VAL A 59 6.89 11.74 -5.05
N PRO A 60 6.52 12.09 -6.29
CA PRO A 60 5.44 13.04 -6.55
C PRO A 60 4.10 12.58 -5.99
N ALA A 61 3.15 13.51 -5.80
CA ALA A 61 1.76 13.19 -5.49
C ALA A 61 1.19 12.16 -6.48
N HIS A 62 0.57 11.08 -5.98
CA HIS A 62 0.09 9.96 -6.81
C HIS A 62 1.15 9.36 -7.74
N GLY A 63 2.43 9.56 -7.42
CA GLY A 63 3.58 9.11 -8.19
C GLY A 63 4.12 7.77 -7.71
N PHE A 64 4.95 7.17 -8.57
CA PHE A 64 5.64 5.92 -8.32
C PHE A 64 7.13 6.14 -8.15
N TYR A 65 7.75 5.34 -7.28
CA TYR A 65 9.18 5.35 -7.03
C TYR A 65 9.74 3.96 -7.34
N LEU A 66 10.38 3.83 -8.50
CA LEU A 66 10.86 2.56 -9.01
C LEU A 66 12.32 2.34 -8.57
N LEU A 67 12.56 1.24 -7.88
CA LEU A 67 13.88 0.80 -7.43
C LEU A 67 14.32 -0.37 -8.30
N GLU A 68 15.32 -0.17 -9.15
CA GLU A 68 15.92 -1.25 -9.95
C GLU A 68 17.20 -1.76 -9.32
N LYS A 69 17.39 -3.07 -9.39
CA LYS A 69 18.58 -3.71 -8.85
C LYS A 69 19.73 -3.54 -9.83
N THR A 70 20.90 -3.18 -9.30
CA THR A 70 22.20 -3.10 -9.99
C THR A 70 22.36 -2.06 -11.10
N ASP A 71 21.39 -1.87 -11.99
CA ASP A 71 21.42 -0.87 -13.07
C ASP A 71 20.00 -0.45 -13.49
N ASP A 72 19.93 0.51 -14.42
CA ASP A 72 18.70 1.10 -14.96
C ASP A 72 18.27 0.43 -16.27
N ASN A 73 18.47 -0.89 -16.36
CA ASN A 73 18.13 -1.68 -17.57
C ASN A 73 17.13 -2.79 -17.28
N THR A 74 16.72 -2.99 -16.02
CA THR A 74 15.78 -4.05 -15.64
C THR A 74 14.42 -3.79 -16.27
N VAL A 75 13.96 -2.54 -16.26
CA VAL A 75 12.83 -2.07 -17.05
C VAL A 75 13.38 -1.21 -18.20
N PHE A 76 13.33 -1.74 -19.42
CA PHE A 76 14.03 -1.16 -20.55
C PHE A 76 13.40 0.13 -21.08
N ASP A 77 14.27 1.04 -21.53
CA ASP A 77 14.04 2.30 -22.27
C ASP A 77 13.22 3.38 -21.56
N ASP A 78 11.90 3.42 -21.76
CA ASP A 78 11.07 4.59 -21.47
C ASP A 78 10.61 4.70 -20.00
N ILE A 79 11.03 3.75 -19.16
CA ILE A 79 10.66 3.67 -17.75
C ILE A 79 11.92 3.67 -16.89
N ALA A 80 12.57 4.83 -16.79
CA ALA A 80 13.76 4.97 -15.95
C ALA A 80 13.46 4.66 -14.47
N ALA A 81 14.40 4.03 -13.78
CA ALA A 81 14.41 3.87 -12.34
C ALA A 81 14.43 5.24 -11.65
N SER A 82 13.75 5.32 -10.51
CA SER A 82 13.90 6.46 -9.60
C SER A 82 15.20 6.37 -8.81
N GLN A 83 15.65 5.15 -8.51
CA GLN A 83 16.93 4.89 -7.84
C GLN A 83 17.42 3.47 -8.11
N ILE A 84 18.74 3.31 -8.21
CA ILE A 84 19.38 2.00 -8.28
C ILE A 84 19.74 1.51 -6.87
N TYR A 85 19.47 0.24 -6.58
CA TYR A 85 19.83 -0.38 -5.31
C TYR A 85 20.71 -1.62 -5.48
N LYS A 86 21.26 -2.09 -4.35
CA LYS A 86 22.04 -3.32 -4.23
C LYS A 86 21.51 -4.16 -3.08
N GLY A 87 21.79 -5.46 -3.13
CA GLY A 87 21.20 -6.46 -2.26
C GLY A 87 20.26 -7.35 -3.05
N ASP A 88 20.16 -8.61 -2.64
CA ASP A 88 19.29 -9.58 -3.28
C ASP A 88 17.96 -9.62 -2.53
N LEU A 89 16.86 -9.78 -3.27
CA LEU A 89 15.62 -10.26 -2.68
C LEU A 89 15.69 -11.78 -2.50
N LEU A 90 15.10 -12.30 -1.44
CA LEU A 90 15.04 -13.75 -1.23
C LEU A 90 14.11 -14.40 -2.26
N ASN A 91 14.72 -15.11 -3.21
CA ASN A 91 13.99 -15.95 -4.16
C ASN A 91 13.40 -17.18 -3.42
N ASN A 92 12.12 -17.49 -3.66
CA ASN A 92 11.37 -18.66 -3.14
C ASN A 92 11.19 -18.79 -1.61
N GLY A 93 11.96 -18.08 -0.77
CA GLY A 93 11.80 -18.06 0.69
C GLY A 93 10.81 -17.03 1.22
N GLY A 94 10.34 -16.12 0.35
CA GLY A 94 9.61 -14.93 0.78
C GLY A 94 10.51 -13.94 1.51
N GLU A 95 10.04 -12.72 1.66
CA GLU A 95 10.78 -11.68 2.35
C GLU A 95 9.84 -10.68 3.02
N ILE A 96 10.23 -10.26 4.22
CA ILE A 96 9.53 -9.22 4.96
C ILE A 96 10.29 -7.93 4.74
N LEU A 97 9.81 -7.13 3.79
CA LEU A 97 10.29 -5.78 3.55
C LEU A 97 9.55 -4.82 4.49
N GLU A 98 10.29 -3.91 5.10
CA GLU A 98 9.81 -2.80 5.91
C GLU A 98 10.21 -1.49 5.26
N LEU A 99 9.23 -0.63 4.98
CA LEU A 99 9.45 0.77 4.65
C LEU A 99 9.43 1.58 5.94
N ARG A 100 10.52 2.30 6.24
CA ARG A 100 10.66 3.12 7.43
C ARG A 100 10.99 4.55 7.09
N ASN A 101 10.39 5.50 7.80
CA ASN A 101 10.67 6.92 7.60
C ASN A 101 12.02 7.33 8.21
N ALA A 102 12.39 8.61 8.02
CA ALA A 102 13.64 9.17 8.54
C ALA A 102 13.79 9.12 10.08
N SER A 103 12.68 9.00 10.82
CA SER A 103 12.70 8.81 12.28
C SER A 103 12.75 7.33 12.69
N GLY A 104 12.82 6.41 11.73
CA GLY A 104 12.84 4.96 11.93
C GLY A 104 11.45 4.32 12.15
N TRP A 105 10.37 5.09 12.02
CA TRP A 105 9.01 4.58 12.22
C TRP A 105 8.62 3.69 11.05
N LEU A 106 7.96 2.57 11.34
CA LEU A 106 7.40 1.69 10.32
C LEU A 106 6.24 2.39 9.61
N ILE A 107 6.33 2.46 8.29
CA ILE A 107 5.34 3.08 7.41
C ILE A 107 4.52 2.02 6.67
N ASP A 108 5.18 1.00 6.15
CA ASP A 108 4.52 -0.11 5.46
C ASP A 108 5.39 -1.37 5.54
N ALA A 109 4.79 -2.53 5.33
CA ALA A 109 5.51 -3.80 5.26
C ALA A 109 4.87 -4.78 4.27
N THR A 110 5.63 -5.76 3.79
CA THR A 110 5.07 -6.94 3.13
C THR A 110 4.56 -7.96 4.17
N PRO A 111 3.76 -8.96 3.77
CA PRO A 111 3.26 -9.97 4.70
C PRO A 111 4.36 -10.79 5.34
N SER A 112 4.20 -11.11 6.63
CA SER A 112 5.05 -12.07 7.33
C SER A 112 4.64 -13.50 6.92
N SER A 113 5.40 -14.09 6.00
CA SER A 113 5.12 -15.41 5.43
C SER A 113 6.43 -16.15 5.14
N ASN A 114 6.37 -17.48 5.06
CA ASN A 114 7.50 -18.34 4.67
C ASN A 114 7.71 -18.40 3.15
N SER A 115 6.94 -17.62 2.39
CA SER A 115 7.05 -17.44 0.94
C SER A 115 6.43 -16.11 0.54
N TRP A 116 6.80 -15.58 -0.62
CA TRP A 116 6.02 -14.54 -1.29
C TRP A 116 4.58 -15.03 -1.47
N VAL A 117 3.60 -14.17 -1.19
CA VAL A 117 2.18 -14.55 -1.20
C VAL A 117 1.54 -14.42 -2.58
N ALA A 118 2.26 -13.80 -3.51
CA ALA A 118 1.86 -13.57 -4.90
C ALA A 118 3.11 -13.35 -5.75
N GLY A 119 2.92 -13.18 -7.06
CA GLY A 119 4.00 -13.23 -8.04
C GLY A 119 4.38 -14.68 -8.33
N GLU A 120 4.67 -14.98 -9.59
CA GLU A 120 4.98 -16.37 -9.96
C GLU A 120 5.70 -16.45 -11.30
N LYS A 121 6.36 -17.60 -11.51
CA LYS A 121 6.87 -17.99 -12.81
C LYS A 121 5.86 -18.94 -13.46
N ILE A 122 5.17 -18.47 -14.48
CA ILE A 122 4.26 -19.29 -15.29
C ILE A 122 5.03 -20.10 -16.35
N SER A 123 6.05 -19.49 -16.97
CA SER A 123 6.85 -20.14 -18.01
C SER A 123 8.24 -19.50 -18.12
N PRO A 124 9.17 -20.03 -18.93
CA PRO A 124 10.52 -19.48 -19.07
C PRO A 124 10.60 -18.00 -19.50
N ASN A 125 9.54 -17.42 -20.05
CA ASN A 125 9.45 -16.00 -20.42
C ASN A 125 8.17 -15.35 -19.89
N ASN A 126 7.60 -15.88 -18.80
CA ASN A 126 6.41 -15.32 -18.15
C ASN A 126 6.63 -15.34 -16.64
N TYR A 127 7.32 -14.29 -16.17
CA TYR A 127 7.54 -14.01 -14.76
C TYR A 127 6.67 -12.84 -14.39
N ARG A 128 5.78 -13.07 -13.43
CA ARG A 128 4.76 -12.13 -13.02
C ARG A 128 5.10 -11.55 -11.68
N THR A 129 4.93 -10.24 -11.57
CA THR A 129 5.17 -9.51 -10.34
C THR A 129 4.10 -9.78 -9.29
N MET A 130 4.46 -9.51 -8.04
CA MET A 130 3.56 -9.43 -6.91
C MET A 130 3.06 -7.98 -6.77
N GLU A 131 1.76 -7.78 -6.94
CA GLU A 131 1.13 -6.46 -6.97
C GLU A 131 0.25 -6.24 -5.74
N ARG A 132 0.33 -5.04 -5.17
CA ARG A 132 -0.64 -4.53 -4.21
C ARG A 132 -2.01 -4.41 -4.86
N VAL A 133 -3.02 -5.04 -4.28
CA VAL A 133 -4.42 -4.97 -4.76
C VAL A 133 -5.02 -3.61 -4.45
N ASN A 134 -4.76 -3.06 -3.26
CA ASN A 134 -5.23 -1.74 -2.90
C ASN A 134 -4.18 -1.02 -2.01
N PRO A 135 -3.59 0.12 -2.45
CA PRO A 135 -2.56 0.85 -1.70
C PRO A 135 -3.10 1.50 -0.40
N TYR A 136 -4.41 1.52 -0.24
CA TYR A 136 -5.06 1.98 0.96
C TYR A 136 -5.20 0.87 2.02
N ARG A 137 -5.13 -0.40 1.62
CA ARG A 137 -5.17 -1.55 2.52
C ARG A 137 -3.81 -1.85 3.15
N ASP A 138 -3.83 -2.58 4.27
CA ASP A 138 -2.63 -2.95 5.02
C ASP A 138 -1.63 -3.73 4.16
N GLY A 139 -0.40 -3.21 4.18
CA GLY A 139 0.87 -3.87 3.95
C GLY A 139 0.91 -5.36 4.16
N ALA A 140 0.78 -5.70 5.43
CA ALA A 140 1.09 -6.99 5.98
C ALA A 140 -0.04 -8.01 5.74
N ASN A 141 -1.19 -7.59 5.21
CA ASN A 141 -2.30 -8.48 4.92
C ASN A 141 -2.04 -9.23 3.60
N PRO A 142 -1.89 -10.58 3.61
CA PRO A 142 -1.65 -11.36 2.40
C PRO A 142 -2.77 -11.22 1.35
N ASP A 143 -4.02 -11.02 1.77
CA ASP A 143 -5.17 -10.84 0.86
C ASP A 143 -5.17 -9.49 0.12
N ASN A 144 -4.18 -8.63 0.40
CA ASN A 144 -3.98 -7.36 -0.27
C ASN A 144 -2.88 -7.44 -1.36
N TRP A 145 -2.45 -8.65 -1.70
CA TRP A 145 -1.46 -8.90 -2.73
C TRP A 145 -1.97 -9.93 -3.71
N ALA A 146 -1.67 -9.73 -4.99
CA ALA A 146 -2.07 -10.63 -6.06
C ALA A 146 -1.01 -10.64 -7.16
N THR A 147 -0.95 -11.74 -7.91
CA THR A 147 -0.07 -11.85 -9.07
C THR A 147 -0.60 -10.97 -10.21
N ASN A 148 0.27 -10.30 -10.96
CA ASN A 148 -0.11 -9.61 -12.20
C ASN A 148 -1.01 -10.50 -13.08
N ASN A 149 -2.12 -9.96 -13.59
CA ASN A 149 -3.13 -10.75 -14.31
C ASN A 149 -2.68 -11.19 -15.71
N GLY A 150 -1.60 -10.60 -16.24
CA GLY A 150 -1.03 -10.86 -17.55
C GLY A 150 -1.79 -10.26 -18.72
N VAL A 151 -2.78 -9.41 -18.44
CA VAL A 151 -3.57 -8.63 -19.41
C VAL A 151 -3.16 -7.16 -19.37
N ILE A 152 -3.07 -6.58 -18.17
CA ILE A 152 -2.56 -5.23 -17.96
C ILE A 152 -1.09 -5.35 -17.58
N ILE A 153 -0.23 -5.01 -18.52
CA ILE A 153 1.23 -5.11 -18.39
C ILE A 153 1.88 -3.84 -18.95
N LYS A 154 3.10 -3.54 -18.53
CA LYS A 154 3.86 -2.38 -19.01
C LYS A 154 5.37 -2.63 -18.97
N GLY A 155 6.06 -2.08 -19.97
CA GLY A 155 7.51 -2.15 -20.08
C GLY A 155 8.03 -3.41 -20.76
N LEU A 156 9.31 -3.36 -21.08
CA LEU A 156 10.07 -4.45 -21.70
C LEU A 156 11.23 -4.81 -20.78
N ALA A 157 11.64 -6.07 -20.77
CA ALA A 157 12.84 -6.51 -20.07
C ALA A 157 14.10 -5.99 -20.80
N ALA A 158 15.28 -6.18 -20.21
CA ALA A 158 16.56 -5.67 -20.71
C ALA A 158 16.94 -6.01 -22.17
N ASP A 159 16.30 -6.99 -22.83
CA ASP A 159 16.47 -7.21 -24.29
C ASP A 159 15.69 -6.23 -25.17
N GLY A 160 14.82 -5.41 -24.60
CA GLY A 160 13.93 -4.52 -25.34
C GLY A 160 12.89 -5.24 -26.20
N THR A 161 12.58 -6.52 -25.92
CA THR A 161 11.62 -7.32 -26.71
C THR A 161 10.68 -8.18 -25.87
N THR A 162 11.13 -8.65 -24.71
CA THR A 162 10.35 -9.50 -23.80
C THR A 162 9.42 -8.61 -22.96
N PRO A 163 8.09 -8.80 -23.00
CA PRO A 163 7.19 -8.03 -22.16
C PRO A 163 7.41 -8.32 -20.68
N ILE A 164 7.36 -7.28 -19.84
CA ILE A 164 7.32 -7.43 -18.38
C ILE A 164 5.89 -7.68 -17.96
N TYR A 165 5.61 -8.80 -17.28
CA TYR A 165 4.30 -9.07 -16.70
C TYR A 165 4.17 -8.42 -15.31
N GLY A 166 4.17 -7.09 -15.34
CA GLY A 166 4.01 -6.19 -14.21
C GLY A 166 3.62 -4.80 -14.70
N THR A 167 3.51 -3.84 -13.79
CA THR A 167 3.01 -2.49 -14.08
C THR A 167 3.93 -1.36 -13.60
N PRO A 168 5.25 -1.39 -13.92
CA PRO A 168 6.17 -0.37 -13.44
C PRO A 168 5.75 1.04 -13.87
N LYS A 169 5.69 1.94 -12.89
CA LYS A 169 5.19 3.31 -12.97
C LYS A 169 3.78 3.41 -13.54
N ALA A 170 2.91 2.47 -13.21
CA ALA A 170 1.51 2.44 -13.62
C ALA A 170 0.62 1.81 -12.55
N GLN A 171 -0.69 1.93 -12.72
CA GLN A 171 -1.64 1.30 -11.82
C GLN A 171 -1.58 -0.23 -11.95
N ASN A 172 -1.49 -0.91 -10.80
CA ASN A 172 -1.48 -2.37 -10.71
C ASN A 172 -2.65 -3.02 -11.43
N SER A 173 -2.37 -4.15 -12.08
CA SER A 173 -3.35 -4.90 -12.86
C SER A 173 -4.51 -5.46 -12.04
N GLN A 174 -4.27 -5.69 -10.75
CA GLN A 174 -5.22 -6.21 -9.77
C GLN A 174 -5.88 -5.12 -8.91
N TYR A 175 -5.73 -3.83 -9.27
CA TYR A 175 -6.25 -2.75 -8.44
C TYR A 175 -7.78 -2.85 -8.25
N ASP A 176 -8.21 -2.98 -7.00
CA ASP A 176 -9.63 -2.99 -6.62
C ASP A 176 -9.93 -1.93 -5.55
N PRO A 177 -10.58 -0.81 -5.92
CA PRO A 177 -10.94 0.24 -4.97
C PRO A 177 -12.05 -0.17 -3.99
N THR A 178 -12.76 -1.28 -4.24
CA THR A 178 -13.90 -1.72 -3.44
C THR A 178 -13.49 -2.51 -2.20
N LEU A 179 -12.26 -3.03 -2.14
CA LEU A 179 -11.72 -3.81 -1.02
C LEU A 179 -11.26 -2.98 0.18
N ALA A 180 -11.65 -1.71 0.24
CA ALA A 180 -11.16 -0.75 1.22
C ALA A 180 -11.31 -1.25 2.69
N ILE A 181 -10.32 -0.95 3.55
CA ILE A 181 -10.25 -1.45 4.93
C ILE A 181 -11.51 -1.01 5.68
N SER A 182 -12.33 -1.96 6.11
CA SER A 182 -13.41 -1.63 7.04
C SER A 182 -12.81 -1.30 8.41
N THR A 183 -12.76 -0.02 8.79
CA THR A 183 -12.37 0.38 10.14
C THR A 183 -13.57 0.28 11.05
N ILE A 184 -13.61 -0.74 11.91
CA ILE A 184 -14.70 -0.89 12.88
C ILE A 184 -14.47 0.08 14.04
N ILE A 185 -15.45 0.95 14.24
CA ILE A 185 -15.55 1.82 15.40
C ILE A 185 -16.64 1.23 16.28
N SER A 186 -16.22 0.47 17.30
CA SER A 186 -17.12 -0.13 18.29
C SER A 186 -17.91 0.95 19.02
N ASP A 187 -19.14 0.61 19.42
CA ASP A 187 -20.04 1.36 20.29
C ASP A 187 -19.40 1.89 21.60
N LYS A 188 -18.29 1.29 22.04
CA LYS A 188 -17.54 1.69 23.24
C LYS A 188 -16.41 2.69 22.97
N THR A 189 -16.13 3.00 21.71
CA THR A 189 -15.00 3.86 21.33
C THR A 189 -15.23 5.30 21.75
N VAL A 190 -14.22 5.90 22.37
CA VAL A 190 -14.17 7.33 22.70
C VAL A 190 -13.01 7.95 21.91
N ILE A 191 -13.33 8.87 21.01
CA ILE A 191 -12.37 9.65 20.25
C ILE A 191 -12.00 10.87 21.10
N ALA A 192 -10.86 10.76 21.80
CA ALA A 192 -10.39 11.72 22.81
C ALA A 192 -9.31 12.69 22.30
N SER A 193 -8.94 12.60 21.02
CA SER A 193 -7.97 13.49 20.39
C SER A 193 -8.35 13.75 18.93
N ASP A 194 -7.89 14.88 18.38
CA ASP A 194 -8.17 15.25 16.99
C ASP A 194 -7.80 14.10 16.06
N THR A 195 -8.75 13.71 15.21
CA THR A 195 -8.66 12.49 14.39
C THR A 195 -9.11 12.79 12.98
N ILE A 196 -8.44 12.17 12.00
CA ILE A 196 -8.83 12.21 10.60
C ILE A 196 -9.27 10.81 10.19
N TRP A 197 -10.50 10.69 9.72
CA TRP A 197 -10.94 9.51 9.00
C TRP A 197 -10.57 9.66 7.54
N SER A 198 -9.56 8.92 7.11
CA SER A 198 -9.04 9.00 5.74
C SER A 198 -9.64 7.96 4.81
N LEU A 199 -9.61 8.25 3.50
CA LEU A 199 -10.06 7.30 2.46
C LEU A 199 -9.30 5.97 2.57
N SER A 200 -8.06 6.03 3.08
CA SER A 200 -7.22 4.85 3.28
C SER A 200 -7.82 3.78 4.19
N ARG A 201 -8.69 4.20 5.10
CA ARG A 201 -9.30 3.37 6.15
C ARG A 201 -10.82 3.29 6.01
N SER A 202 -11.32 3.75 4.87
CA SER A 202 -12.71 3.64 4.45
C SER A 202 -13.01 2.18 4.06
N PRO A 203 -14.23 1.66 4.28
CA PRO A 203 -15.30 2.32 5.00
C PRO A 203 -15.08 2.30 6.52
N TYR A 204 -15.47 3.37 7.21
CA TYR A 204 -15.59 3.33 8.68
C TYR A 204 -16.93 2.71 9.05
N ILE A 205 -16.90 1.58 9.76
CA ILE A 205 -18.09 0.87 10.22
C ILE A 205 -18.41 1.34 11.64
N LEU A 206 -19.52 2.06 11.81
CA LEU A 206 -19.98 2.51 13.13
C LEU A 206 -20.91 1.47 13.74
N GLU A 207 -20.45 0.78 14.77
CA GLU A 207 -21.27 -0.17 15.50
C GLU A 207 -22.14 0.54 16.55
N SER A 208 -23.36 0.04 16.70
CA SER A 208 -24.25 0.39 17.80
C SER A 208 -24.79 -0.87 18.43
N ASN A 209 -24.66 -0.96 19.75
CA ASN A 209 -25.21 -2.04 20.53
C ASN A 209 -26.15 -1.47 21.60
N ALA A 210 -27.42 -1.91 21.60
CA ALA A 210 -28.41 -1.49 22.59
C ALA A 210 -28.54 0.05 22.78
N GLY A 211 -28.30 0.83 21.72
CA GLY A 211 -28.35 2.30 21.76
C GLY A 211 -27.07 2.98 22.28
N ALA A 212 -26.00 2.23 22.53
CA ALA A 212 -24.66 2.76 22.69
C ALA A 212 -24.05 3.10 21.32
N TYR A 213 -23.27 4.18 21.29
CA TYR A 213 -22.62 4.70 20.09
C TYR A 213 -21.21 5.17 20.43
N PRO A 214 -20.28 5.13 19.45
CA PRO A 214 -19.01 5.80 19.57
C PRO A 214 -19.20 7.29 19.89
N ARG A 215 -18.29 7.85 20.70
CA ARG A 215 -18.40 9.23 21.17
C ARG A 215 -17.19 10.04 20.79
N LEU A 216 -17.43 11.31 20.47
CA LEU A 216 -16.39 12.33 20.32
C LEU A 216 -16.34 13.14 21.62
N GLU A 217 -15.16 13.30 22.21
CA GLU A 217 -15.02 14.13 23.41
C GLU A 217 -15.26 15.62 23.13
N VAL A 218 -15.55 16.38 24.19
CA VAL A 218 -15.75 17.83 24.08
C VAL A 218 -14.46 18.47 23.60
N GLY A 219 -14.56 19.33 22.59
CA GLY A 219 -13.40 20.08 22.07
C GLY A 219 -12.47 19.28 21.15
N VAL A 220 -12.81 18.03 20.84
CA VAL A 220 -12.09 17.22 19.84
C VAL A 220 -12.72 17.42 18.46
N THR A 221 -11.87 17.46 17.43
CA THR A 221 -12.27 17.55 16.02
C THR A 221 -12.12 16.21 15.32
N LEU A 222 -13.17 15.76 14.64
CA LEU A 222 -13.13 14.63 13.70
C LEU A 222 -13.28 15.17 12.28
N ILE A 223 -12.25 15.01 11.46
CA ILE A 223 -12.28 15.36 10.04
C ILE A 223 -12.55 14.08 9.25
N ILE A 224 -13.51 14.12 8.32
CA ILE A 224 -13.78 13.00 7.40
C ILE A 224 -13.34 13.43 6.01
N GLU A 225 -12.32 12.76 5.45
CA GLU A 225 -11.81 13.12 4.13
C GLU A 225 -12.87 12.91 3.03
N PRO A 226 -12.86 13.72 1.95
CA PRO A 226 -13.76 13.54 0.83
C PRO A 226 -13.71 12.11 0.27
N GLY A 227 -14.88 11.52 0.04
CA GLY A 227 -15.02 10.15 -0.51
C GLY A 227 -14.97 9.03 0.54
N VAL A 228 -14.68 9.32 1.80
CA VAL A 228 -14.75 8.33 2.89
C VAL A 228 -16.18 7.83 3.05
N ALA A 229 -16.36 6.52 2.99
CA ALA A 229 -17.63 5.87 3.27
C ALA A 229 -17.74 5.61 4.77
N VAL A 230 -18.81 6.08 5.41
CA VAL A 230 -19.14 5.75 6.80
C VAL A 230 -20.43 4.93 6.80
N LYS A 231 -20.35 3.69 7.29
CA LYS A 231 -21.45 2.73 7.24
C LYS A 231 -21.90 2.37 8.66
N PRO A 232 -23.14 2.67 9.05
CA PRO A 232 -23.64 2.29 10.35
C PRO A 232 -24.14 0.83 10.37
N ILE A 233 -23.87 0.11 11.47
CA ILE A 233 -24.42 -1.23 11.76
C ILE A 233 -25.00 -1.23 13.19
N SER A 234 -26.20 -1.78 13.37
CA SER A 234 -26.85 -1.82 14.69
C SER A 234 -27.34 -3.21 15.08
N TYR A 235 -27.12 -3.57 16.34
CA TYR A 235 -27.56 -4.82 16.97
C TYR A 235 -28.54 -4.50 18.12
N PRO A 236 -29.67 -5.22 18.29
CA PRO A 236 -30.15 -6.37 17.54
C PRO A 236 -31.10 -6.06 16.36
N SER A 237 -31.27 -4.79 15.95
CA SER A 237 -32.15 -4.45 14.81
C SER A 237 -31.64 -3.23 14.03
N PRO A 238 -31.83 -3.18 12.70
CA PRO A 238 -31.33 -2.12 11.83
C PRO A 238 -32.19 -0.84 11.97
N HIS A 239 -31.62 0.22 12.55
CA HIS A 239 -32.06 1.60 12.30
C HIS A 239 -30.94 2.42 11.64
N PRO A 240 -30.53 2.03 10.40
CA PRO A 240 -29.33 2.53 9.74
C PRO A 240 -29.30 4.06 9.58
N ASN A 241 -30.46 4.68 9.35
CA ASN A 241 -30.54 6.11 9.06
C ASN A 241 -30.45 7.04 10.29
N SER A 242 -30.48 6.51 11.51
CA SER A 242 -30.42 7.33 12.74
C SER A 242 -29.01 7.46 13.34
N LEU A 243 -28.07 6.63 12.89
CA LEU A 243 -26.74 6.47 13.48
C LEU A 243 -25.79 7.62 13.15
N LEU A 244 -25.79 8.09 11.90
CA LEU A 244 -24.98 9.23 11.46
C LEU A 244 -25.36 10.53 12.19
N LYS A 245 -26.62 10.68 12.60
CA LYS A 245 -27.11 11.82 13.40
C LYS A 245 -26.80 11.72 14.90
N LYS A 246 -26.28 10.57 15.36
CA LYS A 246 -26.11 10.23 16.77
C LYS A 246 -24.66 9.99 17.19
N LEU A 247 -23.69 10.24 16.30
CA LEU A 247 -22.35 10.55 16.77
C LEU A 247 -22.53 11.70 17.78
N ILE A 248 -22.27 11.46 19.07
CA ILE A 248 -22.45 12.48 20.08
C ILE A 248 -21.31 13.47 19.85
N ILE A 249 -21.55 14.42 18.96
CA ILE A 249 -20.61 15.48 18.60
C ILE A 249 -20.66 16.48 19.75
N LYS A 250 -19.64 16.45 20.61
CA LYS A 250 -19.38 17.55 21.55
C LYS A 250 -18.29 18.51 21.02
N GLY A 251 -18.08 18.53 19.71
CA GLY A 251 -17.06 19.32 19.00
C GLY A 251 -17.52 19.80 17.63
N THR A 252 -16.60 20.14 16.73
CA THR A 252 -16.92 20.61 15.37
C THR A 252 -16.76 19.46 14.37
N LEU A 253 -17.80 19.20 13.57
CA LEU A 253 -17.71 18.36 12.38
C LEU A 253 -17.50 19.30 11.18
N LEU A 254 -16.35 19.17 10.51
CA LEU A 254 -16.01 19.93 9.30
C LEU A 254 -15.94 18.98 8.10
#